data_AF-A0A349CXP0-F1
#
_entry.id   AF-A0A349CXP0-F1
#
_cell.length_a   1.000
_cell.length_b   1.000
_cell.length_c   1.000
_cell.angle_alpha   90.00
_cell.angle_beta   90.00
_cell.angle_gamma   90.00
#
_symmetry.space_group_name_H-M   'P 1'
#
loop_
_entity.id
_entity.type
_entity.pdbx_description
1 polymer ?
#
loop_
_entity_poly.entity_id
_entity_poly.type
_entity_poly.pdbx_seq_one_letter_code
_entity_poly.pdbx_strand_id
1 'polypeptide(L)'
;MSEVYRDAGIERSDLPDGVEVVTRHGDDADYLVAVNHRDVPVTVPATGREMLSDTDVESALTLAAGGIAVVRTPTAHRTHN
;
A
#
# COMPACT_ATOMS: atom_id res chain seq x y z
N MET A 1 16.83 12.76 10.38
CA MET A 1 15.55 12.03 10.52
C MET A 1 15.73 10.51 10.55
N SER A 2 16.83 9.93 10.04
CA SER A 2 17.00 8.48 9.95
C SER A 2 17.21 7.73 11.24
N GLU A 3 17.85 8.38 12.19
CA GLU A 3 18.06 7.87 13.53
C GLU A 3 16.75 7.61 14.29
N VAL A 4 15.78 8.53 14.20
CA VAL A 4 14.50 8.42 14.91
C VAL A 4 13.67 7.20 14.48
N TYR A 5 13.59 6.89 13.17
CA TYR A 5 12.85 5.70 12.72
C TYR A 5 13.55 4.41 13.12
N ARG A 6 14.89 4.38 13.02
CA ARG A 6 15.68 3.21 13.43
C ARG A 6 15.51 2.92 14.92
N ASP A 7 15.58 3.96 15.75
CA ASP A 7 15.39 3.83 17.20
C ASP A 7 13.98 3.35 17.55
N ALA A 8 12.98 3.70 16.75
CA ALA A 8 11.60 3.22 16.87
C ALA A 8 11.36 1.82 16.26
N GLY A 9 12.35 1.22 15.59
CA GLY A 9 12.19 -0.05 14.87
C GLY A 9 11.27 0.05 13.64
N ILE A 10 11.12 1.26 13.08
CA ILE A 10 10.26 1.54 11.93
C ILE A 10 11.14 1.61 10.68
N GLU A 11 10.79 0.84 9.66
CA GLU A 11 11.41 0.95 8.33
C GLU A 11 10.83 2.13 7.57
N ARG A 12 11.70 2.86 6.86
CA ARG A 12 11.22 3.87 5.93
C ARG A 12 10.60 3.21 4.72
N SER A 13 9.59 3.87 4.16
CA SER A 13 9.15 3.57 2.81
C SER A 13 10.20 4.03 1.80
N ASP A 14 10.46 3.19 0.79
CA ASP A 14 11.28 3.51 -0.39
C ASP A 14 10.45 4.10 -1.54
N LEU A 15 9.20 4.49 -1.28
CA LEU A 15 8.33 5.07 -2.30
C LEU A 15 8.82 6.48 -2.71
N PRO A 16 8.61 6.87 -3.98
CA PRO A 16 8.92 8.22 -4.44
C PRO A 16 8.14 9.29 -3.68
N ASP A 17 8.72 10.48 -3.54
CA ASP A 17 8.02 11.65 -3.03
C ASP A 17 6.72 11.92 -3.83
N GLY A 18 5.67 12.31 -3.11
CA GLY A 18 4.34 12.51 -3.69
C GLY A 18 3.52 11.23 -3.85
N VAL A 19 4.04 10.07 -3.45
CA VAL A 19 3.25 8.83 -3.31
C VAL A 19 2.87 8.64 -1.85
N GLU A 20 1.58 8.52 -1.59
CA GLU A 20 1.04 8.23 -0.27
C GLU A 20 0.49 6.81 -0.24
N VAL A 21 0.86 6.04 0.80
CA VAL A 21 0.32 4.71 1.04
C VAL A 21 -0.10 4.60 2.49
N VAL A 22 -1.35 4.14 2.69
CA VAL A 22 -1.93 3.88 4.01
C VAL A 22 -2.48 2.46 4.01
N THR A 23 -2.10 1.68 5.03
CA THR A 23 -2.72 0.37 5.27
C THR A 23 -3.73 0.48 6.39
N ARG A 24 -4.97 0.10 6.11
CA ARG A 24 -6.01 -0.10 7.11
C ARG A 24 -6.15 -1.59 7.41
N HIS A 25 -5.99 -1.95 8.67
CA HIS A 25 -6.20 -3.31 9.13
C HIS A 25 -7.68 -3.54 9.47
N GLY A 26 -8.25 -4.62 8.95
CA GLY A 26 -9.55 -5.15 9.31
C GLY A 26 -9.44 -6.56 9.87
N ASP A 27 -10.57 -7.14 10.27
CA ASP A 27 -10.57 -8.46 10.93
C ASP A 27 -10.12 -9.59 9.97
N ASP A 28 -10.61 -9.57 8.73
CA ASP A 28 -10.36 -10.62 7.73
C ASP A 28 -9.49 -10.16 6.54
N ALA A 29 -9.14 -8.87 6.49
CA ALA A 29 -8.30 -8.32 5.43
C ALA A 29 -7.63 -7.00 5.82
N ASP A 30 -6.50 -6.77 5.18
CA ASP A 30 -5.84 -5.48 5.11
C ASP A 30 -6.19 -4.76 3.80
N TYR A 31 -6.27 -3.44 3.88
CA TYR A 31 -6.59 -2.57 2.76
C TYR A 31 -5.48 -1.56 2.58
N LEU A 32 -4.70 -1.73 1.51
CA LEU A 32 -3.69 -0.77 1.09
C LEU A 32 -4.36 0.27 0.20
N VAL A 33 -4.41 1.51 0.65
CA VAL A 33 -4.87 2.66 -0.11
C VAL A 33 -3.63 3.40 -0.63
N ALA A 34 -3.49 3.51 -1.94
CA ALA A 34 -2.39 4.22 -2.58
C ALA A 34 -2.91 5.42 -3.37
N VAL A 35 -2.28 6.58 -3.18
CA VAL A 35 -2.59 7.83 -3.87
C VAL A 35 -1.33 8.37 -4.52
N ASN A 36 -1.38 8.57 -5.83
CA ASN A 36 -0.31 9.20 -6.58
C ASN A 36 -0.61 10.70 -6.74
N HIS A 37 0.00 11.54 -5.91
CA HIS A 37 -0.15 13.00 -6.00
C HIS A 37 0.70 13.62 -7.13
N ARG A 38 1.46 12.81 -7.88
CA ARG A 38 2.31 13.26 -8.98
C ARG A 38 1.52 13.40 -10.28
N ASP A 39 2.08 14.18 -11.18
CA ASP A 39 1.61 14.38 -12.56
C ASP A 39 2.15 13.33 -13.55
N VAL A 40 2.85 12.32 -13.06
CA VAL A 40 3.39 11.18 -13.83
C VAL A 40 2.96 9.84 -13.22
N PRO A 41 2.88 8.76 -14.01
CA PRO A 41 2.58 7.43 -13.48
C PRO A 41 3.62 6.95 -12.46
N VAL A 42 3.18 6.12 -11.52
CA VAL A 42 4.06 5.50 -10.51
C VAL A 42 3.67 4.04 -10.25
N THR A 43 4.65 3.22 -9.93
CA THR A 43 4.45 1.82 -9.57
C THR A 43 4.60 1.65 -8.07
N VAL A 44 3.60 1.05 -7.44
CA VAL A 44 3.54 0.80 -5.99
C VAL A 44 3.56 -0.71 -5.76
N PRO A 45 4.46 -1.25 -4.92
CA PRO A 45 4.43 -2.65 -4.53
C PRO A 45 3.12 -2.98 -3.81
N ALA A 46 2.41 -4.01 -4.29
CA ALA A 46 1.17 -4.47 -3.69
C ALA A 46 0.86 -5.89 -4.17
N THR A 47 0.20 -6.67 -3.31
CA THR A 47 -0.29 -8.01 -3.65
C THR A 47 -1.68 -8.19 -3.09
N GLY A 48 -2.63 -8.61 -3.92
CA GLY A 48 -4.03 -8.80 -3.52
C GLY A 48 -4.99 -8.48 -4.65
N ARG A 49 -6.20 -8.04 -4.29
CA ARG A 49 -7.26 -7.68 -5.23
C ARG A 49 -7.43 -6.16 -5.26
N GLU A 50 -7.20 -5.53 -6.41
CA GLU A 50 -7.53 -4.12 -6.61
C GLU A 50 -9.04 -3.96 -6.72
N MET A 51 -9.64 -3.13 -5.87
CA MET A 51 -11.08 -3.11 -5.63
C MET A 51 -11.87 -2.21 -6.60
N LEU A 52 -11.22 -1.22 -7.23
CA LEU A 52 -11.91 -0.32 -8.16
C LEU A 52 -12.11 -0.96 -9.54
N SER A 53 -11.14 -1.77 -9.96
CA SER A 53 -11.10 -2.51 -11.22
C SER A 53 -11.40 -4.00 -11.08
N ASP A 54 -11.53 -4.51 -9.85
CA ASP A 54 -11.74 -5.93 -9.52
C ASP A 54 -10.71 -6.86 -10.18
N THR A 55 -9.43 -6.47 -10.15
CA THR A 55 -8.33 -7.20 -10.81
C THR A 55 -7.29 -7.69 -9.80
N ASP A 56 -6.73 -8.88 -10.04
CA ASP A 56 -5.63 -9.41 -9.22
C ASP A 56 -4.33 -8.65 -9.48
N VAL A 57 -3.62 -8.36 -8.39
CA VAL A 57 -2.31 -7.73 -8.36
C VAL A 57 -1.34 -8.70 -7.69
N GLU A 58 -0.33 -9.16 -8.42
CA GLU A 58 0.59 -10.16 -7.90
C GLU A 58 1.78 -9.54 -7.16
N SER A 59 2.33 -8.44 -7.66
CA SER A 59 3.56 -7.84 -7.10
C SER A 59 3.59 -6.32 -7.07
N ALA A 60 2.99 -5.67 -8.06
CA ALA A 60 2.94 -4.22 -8.11
C ALA A 60 1.75 -3.73 -8.94
N LEU A 61 1.28 -2.53 -8.60
CA LEU A 61 0.22 -1.83 -9.30
C LEU A 61 0.76 -0.50 -9.85
N THR A 62 0.45 -0.19 -11.10
CA THR A 62 0.78 1.11 -11.70
C THR A 62 -0.40 2.05 -11.60
N LEU A 63 -0.20 3.18 -10.91
CA LEU A 63 -1.14 4.29 -10.82
C LEU A 63 -0.81 5.30 -11.91
N ALA A 64 -1.85 5.77 -12.61
CA ALA A 64 -1.72 6.94 -13.48
C ALA A 64 -1.36 8.20 -12.67
N ALA A 65 -1.02 9.28 -13.37
CA ALA A 65 -0.93 10.61 -12.76
C ALA A 65 -2.23 10.97 -12.02
N GLY A 66 -2.15 11.41 -10.77
CA GLY A 66 -3.32 11.66 -9.93
C GLY A 66 -4.14 10.41 -9.55
N GLY A 67 -3.64 9.21 -9.87
CA GLY A 67 -4.37 7.96 -9.73
C GLY A 67 -4.48 7.48 -8.28
N ILE A 68 -5.55 6.72 -8.01
CA ILE A 68 -5.84 6.12 -6.71
C ILE A 68 -6.17 4.64 -6.92
N ALA A 69 -5.77 3.79 -5.98
CA ALA A 69 -6.21 2.41 -5.93
C ALA A 69 -6.39 1.91 -4.51
N VAL A 70 -7.17 0.84 -4.36
CA VAL A 70 -7.35 0.13 -3.09
C VAL A 70 -7.09 -1.34 -3.32
N VAL A 71 -6.05 -1.88 -2.68
CA VAL A 71 -5.71 -3.30 -2.76
C VAL A 71 -6.12 -3.99 -1.46
N ARG A 72 -7.00 -4.98 -1.58
CA ARG A 72 -7.40 -5.86 -0.47
C ARG A 72 -6.49 -7.08 -0.43
N THR A 73 -5.88 -7.33 0.72
CA THR A 73 -5.09 -8.53 0.99
C THR A 73 -5.74 -9.28 2.15
N PRO A 74 -6.14 -10.56 1.98
CA PRO A 74 -6.65 -11.35 3.09
C PRO A 74 -5.62 -11.41 4.21
N THR A 75 -6.02 -11.12 5.45
CA THR A 75 -5.15 -11.38 6.60
C THR A 75 -5.16 -12.88 6.85
N ALA A 76 -3.97 -13.47 7.05
CA ALA A 76 -3.93 -14.78 7.67
C ALA A 76 -4.59 -14.61 9.04
N HIS A 77 -5.71 -15.30 9.29
CA HIS A 77 -6.50 -15.19 10.50
C HIS A 77 -5.57 -15.14 11.72
N ARG A 78 -5.41 -13.95 12.32
CA ARG A 78 -4.59 -13.81 13.53
C ARG A 78 -5.42 -14.41 14.64
N THR A 79 -5.24 -15.70 14.89
CA THR A 79 -5.81 -16.38 16.05
C THR A 79 -5.33 -15.63 17.29
N HIS A 80 -6.19 -14.77 17.84
CA HIS A 80 -5.98 -14.18 19.14
C HIS A 80 -6.15 -15.31 20.16
N ASN A 81 -5.05 -15.73 20.77
CA ASN A 81 -5.03 -16.61 21.93
C ASN A 81 -4.86 -15.76 23.20
#